data_AF-A0A847H2Z4-F1
#
_entry.id   AF-A0A847H2Z4-F1
#
_cell.length_a   1.000
_cell.length_b   1.000
_cell.length_c   1.000
_cell.angle_alpha   90.00
_cell.angle_beta   90.00
_cell.angle_gamma   90.00
#
_symmetry.space_group_name_H-M   'P 1'
#
loop_
_entity.id
_entity.type
_entity.pdbx_description
1 polymer ?
#
loop_
_entity_poly.entity_id
_entity_poly.type
_entity_poly.pdbx_seq_one_letter_code
_entity_poly.pdbx_strand_id
1 'polypeptide(L)'
;MNAVSLAKTAVKQSASLISASKKLLPGCQPRTLAKLEQMAPDNLVLVHMTNYFPHNGIIKSTREATKDANGVGRCRDTVHFAMNHAVYEHQYGNPWNSMKYAILAPLNGVMKSNKKENIVGGAITDFFIKKSVKLPEGSVIVRHNPDVPKGKLKVLNAGMIEELKDTKGLTVLETSGNVKETANNAVEMMGYTRIDKMIHKMMGITEEQKELMTAINNPQTAAKIMEESPEKLDLLDNINYEKITKTGEKASKAFQKFADKNEFKNYPLHSTSPYWRSEMLIEDIKILLGHENNWEHTMKGGLITSAGEKVNYKKEFLDVIPDIKASLGEGESLTYDIDKLGIIIKEAETPKDALKQVEKQLKLKPMKSLEECMASGEKPGPDELYMAIDTFTGISPVQKDMFSYINKSQF
;
A
#
# COMPACT_ATOMS: atom_id res chain seq x y z
N MET A 1 29.60 -38.60 -16.73
CA MET A 1 28.35 -38.28 -16.01
C MET A 1 27.33 -39.37 -16.32
N ASN A 2 26.84 -40.12 -15.32
CA ASN A 2 25.91 -41.22 -15.53
C ASN A 2 24.50 -40.72 -15.88
N ALA A 3 23.81 -41.38 -16.83
CA ALA A 3 22.45 -41.05 -17.26
C ALA A 3 21.41 -41.00 -16.11
N VAL A 4 21.70 -41.69 -15.00
CA VAL A 4 20.90 -41.65 -13.76
C VAL A 4 20.99 -40.30 -13.03
N SER A 5 22.09 -39.56 -13.18
CA SER A 5 22.25 -38.19 -12.65
C SER A 5 21.48 -37.16 -13.48
N LEU A 6 21.37 -37.36 -14.80
CA LEU A 6 20.54 -36.53 -15.68
C LEU A 6 19.04 -36.78 -15.44
N ALA A 7 18.62 -38.04 -15.23
CA ALA A 7 17.22 -38.38 -14.94
C ALA A 7 16.73 -37.88 -13.56
N LYS A 8 17.59 -37.91 -12.52
CA LYS A 8 17.25 -37.30 -11.21
C LYS A 8 17.21 -35.77 -11.22
N THR A 9 17.81 -35.14 -12.23
CA THR A 9 17.77 -33.69 -12.43
C THR A 9 16.55 -33.28 -13.27
N ALA A 10 16.14 -34.12 -14.24
CA ALA A 10 14.97 -33.89 -15.09
C ALA A 10 13.61 -34.00 -14.37
N VAL A 11 13.52 -34.79 -13.28
CA VAL A 11 12.28 -34.96 -12.50
C VAL A 11 11.96 -33.74 -11.60
N LYS A 12 12.84 -32.72 -11.52
CA LYS A 12 12.62 -31.52 -10.68
C LYS A 12 12.11 -30.27 -11.42
N GLN A 13 11.69 -30.39 -12.68
CA GLN A 13 11.34 -29.24 -13.54
C GLN A 13 9.99 -29.34 -14.25
N SER A 14 9.03 -30.11 -13.74
CA SER A 14 7.69 -30.13 -14.33
C SER A 14 6.76 -29.13 -13.65
N ALA A 15 6.16 -28.24 -14.45
CA ALA A 15 4.95 -27.53 -14.06
C ALA A 15 3.89 -28.54 -13.59
N SER A 16 3.19 -28.26 -12.50
CA SER A 16 2.08 -29.11 -12.05
C SER A 16 0.77 -28.34 -12.06
N LEU A 17 -0.30 -29.00 -12.48
CA LEU A 17 -1.66 -28.46 -12.39
C LEU A 17 -2.31 -28.96 -11.10
N ILE A 18 -2.76 -28.03 -10.27
CA ILE A 18 -3.49 -28.32 -9.03
C ILE A 18 -4.88 -27.71 -9.07
N SER A 19 -5.77 -28.17 -8.19
CA SER A 19 -7.05 -27.51 -7.97
C SER A 19 -6.83 -26.12 -7.36
N ALA A 20 -7.59 -25.13 -7.80
CA ALA A 20 -7.65 -23.83 -7.11
C ALA A 20 -8.41 -23.92 -5.77
N SER A 21 -9.14 -25.01 -5.53
CA SER A 21 -9.74 -25.28 -4.23
C SER A 21 -8.69 -25.69 -3.19
N LYS A 22 -8.95 -25.33 -1.93
CA LYS A 22 -7.96 -25.35 -0.86
C LYS A 22 -7.33 -26.72 -0.61
N LYS A 23 -6.06 -26.82 -0.97
CA LYS A 23 -5.06 -27.75 -0.43
C LYS A 23 -3.80 -26.93 -0.12
N LEU A 24 -3.02 -27.36 0.86
CA LEU A 24 -1.71 -26.75 1.09
C LEU A 24 -0.85 -26.91 -0.17
N LEU A 25 -0.07 -25.88 -0.50
CA LEU A 25 0.96 -26.00 -1.53
C LEU A 25 1.99 -27.08 -1.11
N PRO A 26 2.59 -27.80 -2.06
CA PRO A 26 3.60 -28.80 -1.75
C PRO A 26 4.73 -28.22 -0.88
N GLY A 27 4.99 -28.84 0.27
CA GLY A 27 6.03 -28.41 1.22
C GLY A 27 5.62 -27.31 2.21
N CYS A 28 4.44 -26.70 2.05
CA CYS A 28 3.92 -25.76 3.04
C CYS A 28 3.36 -26.51 4.27
N GLN A 29 3.53 -25.90 5.44
CA GLN A 29 3.01 -26.38 6.72
C GLN A 29 1.96 -25.39 7.25
N PRO A 30 0.96 -25.84 8.04
CA PRO A 30 0.04 -24.94 8.70
C PRO A 30 0.77 -23.90 9.58
N ARG A 31 0.41 -22.64 9.41
CA ARG A 31 0.90 -21.45 10.12
C ARG A 31 -0.29 -20.63 10.62
N THR A 32 -1.26 -21.33 11.19
CA THR A 32 -2.55 -20.76 11.56
C THR A 32 -2.44 -19.85 12.76
N LEU A 33 -3.13 -18.72 12.69
CA LEU A 33 -3.40 -17.81 13.79
C LEU A 33 -4.76 -18.17 14.40
N ALA A 34 -4.80 -18.55 15.69
CA ALA A 34 -6.05 -18.87 16.36
C ALA A 34 -6.69 -17.63 17.01
N LYS A 35 -5.87 -16.65 17.42
CA LYS A 35 -6.30 -15.36 17.98
C LYS A 35 -5.37 -14.24 17.51
N LEU A 36 -5.89 -13.02 17.36
CA LEU A 36 -5.11 -11.84 16.92
C LEU A 36 -3.87 -11.58 17.79
N GLU A 37 -3.95 -11.85 19.10
CA GLU A 37 -2.86 -11.63 20.05
C GLU A 37 -1.67 -12.59 19.85
N GLN A 38 -1.82 -13.61 19.01
CA GLN A 38 -0.77 -14.58 18.69
C GLN A 38 0.05 -14.18 17.45
N MET A 39 -0.15 -12.99 16.89
CA MET A 39 0.62 -12.51 15.74
C MET A 39 2.12 -12.62 16.02
N ALA A 40 2.83 -13.23 15.08
CA ALA A 40 4.27 -13.44 15.14
C ALA A 40 4.82 -13.52 13.70
N PRO A 41 6.10 -13.20 13.46
CA PRO A 41 6.63 -13.20 12.08
C PRO A 41 6.45 -14.53 11.33
N ASP A 42 6.39 -15.66 12.04
CA ASP A 42 6.23 -16.99 11.46
C ASP A 42 4.81 -17.33 11.00
N ASN A 43 3.79 -16.63 11.51
CA ASN A 43 2.39 -16.79 11.11
C ASN A 43 1.85 -15.60 10.31
N LEU A 44 2.76 -14.78 9.78
CA LEU A 44 2.45 -13.65 8.91
C LEU A 44 3.11 -13.79 7.54
N VAL A 45 2.37 -13.38 6.51
CA VAL A 45 2.80 -13.26 5.12
C VAL A 45 2.41 -11.88 4.62
N LEU A 46 3.38 -11.17 4.04
CA LEU A 46 3.15 -9.90 3.39
C LEU A 46 2.62 -10.14 1.98
N VAL A 47 1.61 -9.40 1.54
CA VAL A 47 1.03 -9.51 0.20
C VAL A 47 1.11 -8.15 -0.49
N HIS A 48 1.85 -8.08 -1.58
CA HIS A 48 1.99 -6.91 -2.43
C HIS A 48 1.25 -7.12 -3.75
N MET A 49 0.44 -6.15 -4.16
CA MET A 49 -0.24 -6.14 -5.46
C MET A 49 0.51 -5.19 -6.40
N THR A 50 0.81 -5.61 -7.63
CA THR A 50 1.65 -4.79 -8.53
C THR A 50 1.47 -5.09 -10.01
N ASN A 51 1.85 -4.13 -10.85
CA ASN A 51 1.99 -4.29 -12.30
C ASN A 51 3.42 -4.63 -12.74
N TYR A 52 4.37 -4.67 -11.81
CA TYR A 52 5.78 -4.89 -12.09
C TYR A 52 6.19 -6.28 -11.60
N PHE A 53 6.63 -7.14 -12.52
CA PHE A 53 7.12 -8.47 -12.16
C PHE A 53 8.48 -8.37 -11.44
N PRO A 54 8.70 -9.11 -10.35
CA PRO A 54 9.97 -9.09 -9.64
C PRO A 54 11.07 -9.71 -10.52
N HIS A 55 12.27 -9.15 -10.43
CA HIS A 55 13.45 -9.66 -11.15
C HIS A 55 14.50 -10.09 -10.13
N ASN A 56 15.09 -11.27 -10.32
CA ASN A 56 16.05 -11.87 -9.40
C ASN A 56 15.54 -11.91 -7.95
N GLY A 57 14.23 -12.11 -7.78
CA GLY A 57 13.60 -12.17 -6.47
C GLY A 57 13.55 -10.83 -5.75
N ILE A 58 13.59 -9.71 -6.47
CA ILE A 58 13.52 -8.36 -5.91
C ILE A 58 12.23 -7.69 -6.37
N ILE A 59 11.42 -7.25 -5.42
CA ILE A 59 10.33 -6.30 -5.66
C ILE A 59 10.94 -4.91 -5.69
N LYS A 60 10.83 -4.20 -6.82
CA LYS A 60 11.29 -2.82 -6.91
C LYS A 60 10.35 -1.88 -6.14
N SER A 61 10.91 -0.90 -5.43
CA SER A 61 10.11 0.22 -4.90
C SER A 61 9.42 0.99 -6.03
N THR A 62 8.41 1.79 -5.71
CA THR A 62 7.74 2.64 -6.72
C THR A 62 8.74 3.53 -7.45
N ARG A 63 9.67 4.16 -6.72
CA ARG A 63 10.76 4.97 -7.27
C ARG A 63 11.60 4.16 -8.24
N GLU A 64 12.12 3.01 -7.83
CA GLU A 64 13.00 2.20 -8.68
C GLU A 64 12.30 1.61 -9.90
N ALA A 65 11.03 1.20 -9.75
CA ALA A 65 10.23 0.65 -10.85
C ALA A 65 9.87 1.69 -11.92
N THR A 66 9.91 2.99 -11.57
CA THR A 66 9.51 4.10 -12.44
C THR A 66 10.67 5.00 -12.87
N LYS A 67 11.91 4.62 -12.57
CA LYS A 67 13.10 5.34 -13.04
C LYS A 67 13.13 5.40 -14.56
N ASP A 68 13.25 6.60 -15.10
CA ASP A 68 13.52 6.81 -16.52
C ASP A 68 15.03 6.66 -16.84
N ALA A 69 15.38 6.87 -18.11
CA ALA A 69 16.76 6.78 -18.59
C ALA A 69 17.72 7.80 -17.93
N ASN A 70 17.20 8.89 -17.38
CA ASN A 70 17.97 9.90 -16.64
C ASN A 70 18.06 9.60 -15.14
N GLY A 71 17.54 8.44 -14.71
CA GLY A 71 17.50 8.02 -13.32
C GLY A 71 16.43 8.73 -12.48
N VAL A 72 15.52 9.49 -13.11
CA VAL A 72 14.43 10.18 -12.41
C VAL A 72 13.28 9.21 -12.18
N GLY A 73 12.91 8.99 -10.92
CA GLY A 73 11.79 8.12 -10.54
C GLY A 73 10.77 8.86 -9.68
N ARG A 74 9.63 8.24 -9.38
CA ARG A 74 8.64 8.84 -8.46
C ARG A 74 9.19 9.04 -7.05
N CYS A 75 8.66 10.02 -6.31
CA CYS A 75 9.13 10.36 -4.97
C CYS A 75 9.02 9.20 -3.97
N ARG A 76 7.99 8.35 -4.09
CA ARG A 76 7.79 7.20 -3.20
C ARG A 76 8.83 6.10 -3.37
N ASP A 77 9.61 5.85 -2.33
CA ASP A 77 10.64 4.80 -2.30
C ASP A 77 10.32 3.71 -1.28
N THR A 78 9.08 3.24 -1.31
CA THR A 78 8.59 2.13 -0.49
C THR A 78 7.90 1.08 -1.36
N VAL A 79 7.82 -0.13 -0.81
CA VAL A 79 6.94 -1.20 -1.26
C VAL A 79 5.82 -1.37 -0.24
N HIS A 80 4.59 -1.34 -0.72
CA HIS A 80 3.37 -1.44 0.09
C HIS A 80 2.87 -2.88 0.16
N PHE A 81 2.47 -3.33 1.34
CA PHE A 81 1.97 -4.66 1.61
C PHE A 81 0.72 -4.60 2.49
N ALA A 82 -0.10 -5.63 2.38
CA ALA A 82 -1.06 -6.02 3.42
C ALA A 82 -0.61 -7.32 4.09
N MET A 83 -1.06 -7.59 5.31
CA MET A 83 -0.71 -8.80 6.06
C MET A 83 -1.79 -9.86 5.96
N ASN A 84 -1.40 -11.04 5.48
CA ASN A 84 -2.25 -12.22 5.33
C ASN A 84 -3.53 -11.97 4.50
N HIS A 85 -3.54 -11.00 3.60
CA HIS A 85 -4.59 -10.81 2.60
C HIS A 85 -4.08 -9.89 1.50
N ALA A 86 -4.69 -9.94 0.33
CA ALA A 86 -4.38 -9.00 -0.74
C ALA A 86 -4.80 -7.57 -0.37
N VAL A 87 -4.08 -6.58 -0.90
CA VAL A 87 -4.38 -5.15 -0.71
C VAL A 87 -5.79 -4.85 -1.23
N TYR A 88 -6.57 -4.13 -0.42
CA TYR A 88 -7.93 -3.69 -0.78
C TYR A 88 -7.89 -2.39 -1.57
N GLU A 89 -8.82 -2.26 -2.52
CA GLU A 89 -9.08 -1.00 -3.21
C GLU A 89 -9.59 0.04 -2.22
N HIS A 90 -9.10 1.27 -2.35
CA HIS A 90 -9.53 2.42 -1.58
C HIS A 90 -9.58 3.64 -2.50
N GLN A 91 -10.28 4.69 -2.08
CA GLN A 91 -10.60 5.87 -2.91
C GLN A 91 -9.37 6.61 -3.45
N TYR A 92 -8.22 6.52 -2.78
CA TYR A 92 -7.03 7.33 -3.06
C TYR A 92 -5.80 6.50 -3.44
N GLY A 93 -6.01 5.40 -4.18
CA GLY A 93 -4.98 4.39 -4.43
C GLY A 93 -4.85 3.96 -5.88
N ASN A 94 -3.93 3.03 -6.12
CA ASN A 94 -3.93 2.32 -7.38
C ASN A 94 -5.19 1.43 -7.47
N PRO A 95 -5.64 1.09 -8.69
CA PRO A 95 -6.72 0.12 -8.88
C PRO A 95 -6.22 -1.30 -8.55
N TRP A 96 -6.10 -1.62 -7.27
CA TRP A 96 -5.45 -2.83 -6.76
C TRP A 96 -6.11 -4.11 -7.29
N ASN A 97 -7.42 -4.04 -7.58
CA ASN A 97 -8.19 -5.13 -8.18
C ASN A 97 -7.77 -5.48 -9.63
N SER A 98 -7.08 -4.56 -10.31
CA SER A 98 -6.62 -4.72 -11.71
C SER A 98 -5.13 -5.08 -11.84
N MET A 99 -4.43 -5.26 -10.72
CA MET A 99 -2.99 -5.53 -10.74
C MET A 99 -2.66 -6.87 -11.39
N LYS A 100 -1.63 -6.88 -12.23
CA LYS A 100 -1.22 -8.06 -13.00
C LYS A 100 -0.61 -9.18 -12.13
N TYR A 101 -0.03 -8.80 -11.00
CA TYR A 101 0.71 -9.70 -10.12
C TYR A 101 0.32 -9.50 -8.66
N ALA A 102 0.39 -10.58 -7.90
CA ALA A 102 0.43 -10.54 -6.44
C ALA A 102 1.67 -11.28 -5.96
N ILE A 103 2.34 -10.74 -4.96
CA ILE A 103 3.59 -11.28 -4.42
C ILE A 103 3.39 -11.49 -2.93
N LEU A 104 3.48 -12.75 -2.50
CA LEU A 104 3.30 -13.19 -1.13
C LEU A 104 4.67 -13.56 -0.55
N ALA A 105 5.09 -12.90 0.53
CA ALA A 105 6.40 -13.08 1.13
C ALA A 105 6.29 -13.34 2.65
N PRO A 106 6.74 -14.51 3.15
CA PRO A 106 6.76 -14.80 4.59
C PRO A 106 7.49 -13.71 5.38
N LEU A 107 6.82 -13.10 6.38
CA LEU A 107 7.36 -11.92 7.07
C LEU A 107 8.70 -12.22 7.77
N ASN A 108 8.82 -13.35 8.48
CA ASN A 108 10.09 -13.75 9.10
C ASN A 108 11.24 -13.84 8.07
N GLY A 109 10.96 -14.35 6.86
CA GLY A 109 11.95 -14.43 5.80
C GLY A 109 12.34 -13.05 5.26
N VAL A 110 11.37 -12.15 5.11
CA VAL A 110 11.60 -10.75 4.70
C VAL A 110 12.47 -10.04 5.73
N MET A 111 12.18 -10.19 7.02
CA MET A 111 12.96 -9.61 8.12
C MET A 111 14.42 -10.06 8.11
N LYS A 112 14.69 -11.33 7.77
CA LYS A 112 16.05 -11.88 7.68
C LYS A 112 16.80 -11.45 6.42
N SER A 113 16.07 -11.21 5.32
CA SER A 113 16.65 -10.97 4.00
C SER A 113 16.85 -9.49 3.68
N ASN A 114 16.31 -8.59 4.51
CA ASN A 114 16.34 -7.15 4.32
C ASN A 114 16.87 -6.47 5.57
N LYS A 115 17.39 -5.24 5.42
CA LYS A 115 17.91 -4.48 6.55
C LYS A 115 16.78 -4.04 7.48
N LYS A 116 16.97 -4.18 8.80
CA LYS A 116 15.94 -3.87 9.80
C LYS A 116 15.44 -2.42 9.69
N GLU A 117 16.36 -1.48 9.47
CA GLU A 117 16.05 -0.05 9.33
C GLU A 117 15.20 0.30 8.09
N ASN A 118 15.07 -0.61 7.13
CA ASN A 118 14.17 -0.44 5.99
C ASN A 118 12.76 -0.95 6.29
N ILE A 119 12.56 -1.81 7.29
CA ILE A 119 11.26 -2.37 7.65
C ILE A 119 10.59 -1.37 8.57
N VAL A 120 9.80 -0.47 7.98
CA VAL A 120 9.21 0.62 8.75
C VAL A 120 8.12 0.08 9.65
N GLY A 121 7.16 -0.67 9.10
CA GLY A 121 5.99 -1.08 9.87
C GLY A 121 4.72 -0.61 9.19
N GLY A 122 3.73 -0.18 9.98
CA GLY A 122 2.46 0.34 9.45
C GLY A 122 1.26 -0.24 10.19
N ALA A 123 0.24 -0.64 9.44
CA ALA A 123 -0.90 -1.41 9.94
C ALA A 123 -1.07 -2.73 9.18
N ILE A 124 -2.01 -3.58 9.63
CA ILE A 124 -2.35 -4.86 8.97
C ILE A 124 -2.64 -4.65 7.47
N THR A 125 -3.36 -3.59 7.12
CA THR A 125 -3.78 -3.29 5.75
C THR A 125 -2.82 -2.38 4.99
N ASP A 126 -1.83 -1.81 5.68
CA ASP A 126 -0.96 -0.76 5.16
C ASP A 126 0.44 -0.85 5.77
N PHE A 127 1.16 -1.92 5.44
CA PHE A 127 2.52 -2.18 5.90
C PHE A 127 3.53 -1.81 4.82
N PHE A 128 4.63 -1.17 5.17
CA PHE A 128 5.58 -0.66 4.19
C PHE A 128 7.03 -0.91 4.57
N ILE A 129 7.81 -1.17 3.53
CA ILE A 129 9.26 -1.37 3.59
C ILE A 129 9.90 -0.37 2.64
N LYS A 130 10.91 0.36 3.12
CA LYS A 130 11.70 1.30 2.32
C LYS A 130 12.55 0.54 1.30
N LYS A 131 12.76 1.19 0.16
CA LYS A 131 13.55 0.68 -0.98
C LYS A 131 12.96 -0.62 -1.53
N SER A 132 13.73 -1.25 -2.41
CA SER A 132 13.38 -2.55 -2.98
C SER A 132 13.49 -3.67 -1.96
N VAL A 133 12.61 -4.65 -2.08
CA VAL A 133 12.46 -5.75 -1.11
C VAL A 133 12.94 -7.05 -1.74
N LYS A 134 13.91 -7.69 -1.08
CA LYS A 134 14.36 -9.03 -1.44
C LYS A 134 13.37 -10.07 -0.93
N LEU A 135 12.92 -10.94 -1.83
CA LEU A 135 12.02 -12.06 -1.53
C LEU A 135 12.80 -13.21 -0.88
N PRO A 136 12.32 -13.73 0.27
CA PRO A 136 12.87 -14.93 0.88
C PRO A 136 12.39 -16.20 0.17
N GLU A 137 13.02 -17.33 0.49
CA GLU A 137 12.50 -18.66 0.15
C GLU A 137 11.09 -18.87 0.74
N GLY A 138 10.27 -19.64 0.03
CA GLY A 138 8.86 -19.84 0.38
C GLY A 138 7.94 -18.70 -0.09
N SER A 139 8.47 -17.67 -0.75
CA SER A 139 7.63 -16.64 -1.39
C SER A 139 6.87 -17.21 -2.59
N VAL A 140 5.66 -16.70 -2.80
CA VAL A 140 4.76 -17.10 -3.89
C VAL A 140 4.43 -15.87 -4.75
N ILE A 141 4.53 -16.02 -6.07
CA ILE A 141 4.10 -14.98 -7.03
C ILE A 141 2.89 -15.50 -7.79
N VAL A 142 1.80 -14.77 -7.77
CA VAL A 142 0.59 -15.07 -8.54
C VAL A 142 0.55 -14.19 -9.78
N ARG A 143 0.28 -14.79 -10.94
CA ARG A 143 0.08 -14.05 -12.21
C ARG A 143 -1.07 -14.61 -13.02
N HIS A 144 -1.71 -13.76 -13.81
CA HIS A 144 -2.73 -14.20 -14.75
C HIS A 144 -2.11 -14.94 -15.93
N ASN A 145 -2.70 -16.08 -16.30
CA ASN A 145 -2.42 -16.83 -17.52
C ASN A 145 -3.75 -17.42 -18.04
N PRO A 146 -4.26 -16.95 -19.20
CA PRO A 146 -5.55 -17.39 -19.73
C PRO A 146 -5.55 -18.88 -20.14
N ASP A 147 -4.39 -19.48 -20.39
CA ASP A 147 -4.27 -20.88 -20.81
C ASP A 147 -4.46 -21.87 -19.66
N VAL A 148 -4.51 -21.40 -18.41
CA VAL A 148 -4.77 -22.25 -17.25
C VAL A 148 -6.26 -22.63 -17.23
N PRO A 149 -6.62 -23.93 -17.15
CA PRO A 149 -8.03 -24.31 -17.06
C PRO A 149 -8.75 -23.66 -15.88
N LYS A 150 -10.01 -23.23 -16.08
CA LYS A 150 -10.81 -22.60 -15.02
C LYS A 150 -10.86 -23.48 -13.77
N GLY A 151 -10.71 -22.87 -12.59
CA GLY A 151 -10.70 -23.59 -11.31
C GLY A 151 -9.42 -24.41 -11.05
N LYS A 152 -8.38 -24.26 -11.87
CA LYS A 152 -7.05 -24.83 -11.66
C LYS A 152 -6.01 -23.75 -11.46
N LEU A 153 -4.86 -24.14 -10.91
CA LEU A 153 -3.65 -23.34 -10.83
C LEU A 153 -2.51 -24.13 -11.44
N LYS A 154 -1.65 -23.46 -12.21
CA LYS A 154 -0.39 -24.04 -12.67
C LYS A 154 0.72 -23.57 -11.74
N VAL A 155 1.37 -24.53 -11.10
CA VAL A 155 2.46 -24.31 -10.14
C VAL A 155 3.78 -24.51 -10.85
N LEU A 156 4.62 -23.49 -10.81
CA LEU A 156 5.94 -23.43 -11.39
C LEU A 156 6.99 -23.21 -10.31
N ASN A 157 8.14 -23.86 -10.45
CA ASN A 157 9.34 -23.43 -9.76
C ASN A 157 9.83 -22.13 -10.41
N ALA A 158 10.12 -21.09 -9.62
CA ALA A 158 10.55 -19.80 -10.15
C ALA A 158 11.83 -19.87 -10.98
N GLY A 159 12.73 -20.83 -10.72
CA GLY A 159 13.95 -21.02 -11.52
C GLY A 159 13.70 -21.40 -12.99
N MET A 160 12.45 -21.71 -13.36
CA MET A 160 12.03 -21.94 -14.74
C MET A 160 11.64 -20.66 -15.49
N ILE A 161 11.59 -19.52 -14.80
CA ILE A 161 11.22 -18.22 -15.37
C ILE A 161 12.51 -17.41 -15.48
N GLU A 162 12.80 -16.90 -16.67
CA GLU A 162 14.07 -16.23 -16.98
C GLU A 162 14.38 -15.08 -16.01
N GLU A 163 13.37 -14.27 -15.68
CA GLU A 163 13.47 -13.14 -14.74
C GLU A 163 13.75 -13.59 -13.29
N LEU A 164 13.62 -14.88 -12.97
CA LEU A 164 13.77 -15.45 -11.63
C LEU A 164 14.75 -16.63 -11.59
N LYS A 165 15.51 -16.87 -12.67
CA LYS A 165 16.38 -18.05 -12.81
C LYS A 165 17.42 -18.20 -11.69
N ASP A 166 17.87 -17.08 -11.14
CA ASP A 166 18.87 -17.02 -10.07
C ASP A 166 18.26 -17.08 -8.65
N THR A 167 16.95 -17.25 -8.55
CA THR A 167 16.23 -17.34 -7.28
C THR A 167 16.07 -18.78 -6.82
N LYS A 168 16.03 -18.99 -5.50
CA LYS A 168 15.83 -20.31 -4.87
C LYS A 168 14.56 -20.30 -4.03
N GLY A 169 13.82 -21.41 -4.08
CA GLY A 169 12.67 -21.62 -3.20
C GLY A 169 11.46 -20.71 -3.46
N LEU A 170 11.42 -19.98 -4.57
CA LEU A 170 10.26 -19.19 -4.99
C LEU A 170 9.31 -20.08 -5.82
N THR A 171 8.01 -19.87 -5.65
CA THR A 171 6.96 -20.54 -6.42
C THR A 171 6.18 -19.52 -7.24
N VAL A 172 5.84 -19.85 -8.48
CA VAL A 172 4.92 -19.05 -9.29
C VAL A 172 3.62 -19.82 -9.51
N LEU A 173 2.50 -19.18 -9.20
CA LEU A 173 1.15 -19.67 -9.45
C LEU A 173 0.55 -18.92 -10.63
N GLU A 174 0.24 -19.63 -11.70
CA GLU A 174 -0.51 -19.08 -12.82
C GLU A 174 -2.00 -19.43 -12.68
N THR A 175 -2.87 -18.47 -12.94
CA THR A 175 -4.34 -18.59 -12.82
C THR A 175 -5.03 -17.95 -14.02
N SER A 176 -6.11 -18.54 -14.53
CA SER A 176 -6.99 -17.85 -15.49
C SER A 176 -8.06 -16.99 -14.81
N GLY A 177 -8.12 -17.02 -13.47
CA GLY A 177 -9.03 -16.20 -12.67
C GLY A 177 -8.45 -14.83 -12.31
N ASN A 178 -9.13 -14.18 -11.36
CA ASN A 178 -8.69 -12.91 -10.78
C ASN A 178 -7.44 -13.12 -9.90
N VAL A 179 -6.42 -12.29 -10.12
CA VAL A 179 -5.12 -12.38 -9.43
C VAL A 179 -5.26 -12.10 -7.93
N LYS A 180 -6.03 -11.09 -7.54
CA LYS A 180 -6.28 -10.73 -6.14
C LYS A 180 -6.96 -11.87 -5.40
N GLU A 181 -8.03 -12.44 -5.94
CA GLU A 181 -8.72 -13.56 -5.30
C GLU A 181 -7.85 -14.81 -5.23
N THR A 182 -7.04 -15.05 -6.25
CA THR A 182 -6.06 -16.15 -6.22
C THR A 182 -4.99 -15.91 -5.17
N ALA A 183 -4.49 -14.69 -4.99
CA ALA A 183 -3.53 -14.34 -3.93
C ALA A 183 -4.13 -14.55 -2.54
N ASN A 184 -5.36 -14.12 -2.37
CA ASN A 184 -6.19 -14.35 -1.19
C ASN A 184 -6.32 -15.85 -0.85
N ASN A 185 -6.51 -16.71 -1.84
CA ASN A 185 -6.50 -18.16 -1.63
C ASN A 185 -5.09 -18.70 -1.37
N ALA A 186 -4.08 -18.17 -2.06
CA ALA A 186 -2.69 -18.57 -1.90
C ALA A 186 -2.15 -18.33 -0.49
N VAL A 187 -2.59 -17.27 0.21
CA VAL A 187 -2.30 -17.09 1.65
C VAL A 187 -2.67 -18.34 2.45
N GLU A 188 -3.88 -18.88 2.23
CA GLU A 188 -4.39 -20.07 2.92
C GLU A 188 -3.69 -21.35 2.44
N MET A 189 -3.38 -21.45 1.14
CA MET A 189 -2.62 -22.58 0.58
C MET A 189 -1.17 -22.60 1.08
N MET A 190 -0.59 -21.46 1.44
CA MET A 190 0.70 -21.37 2.12
C MET A 190 0.62 -21.73 3.61
N GLY A 191 -0.59 -21.98 4.13
CA GLY A 191 -0.85 -22.40 5.51
C GLY A 191 -1.22 -21.27 6.47
N TYR A 192 -1.31 -20.02 6.00
CA TYR A 192 -1.56 -18.85 6.86
C TYR A 192 -3.07 -18.59 7.06
N THR A 193 -3.44 -18.08 8.24
CA THR A 193 -4.80 -17.59 8.48
C THR A 193 -5.03 -16.25 7.79
N ARG A 194 -6.11 -16.12 7.02
CA ARG A 194 -6.62 -14.86 6.49
C ARG A 194 -7.10 -13.94 7.62
N ILE A 195 -6.29 -12.93 7.96
CA ILE A 195 -6.58 -12.04 9.09
C ILE A 195 -7.85 -11.23 8.85
N ASP A 196 -8.09 -10.79 7.63
CA ASP A 196 -9.32 -10.09 7.23
C ASP A 196 -10.58 -10.97 7.45
N LYS A 197 -10.56 -12.24 7.07
CA LYS A 197 -11.66 -13.18 7.35
C LYS A 197 -11.86 -13.40 8.85
N MET A 198 -10.76 -13.48 9.60
CA MET A 198 -10.81 -13.61 11.06
C MET A 198 -11.44 -12.36 11.70
N ILE A 199 -11.05 -11.16 11.28
CA ILE A 199 -11.61 -9.89 11.75
C ILE A 199 -13.09 -9.79 11.39
N HIS A 200 -13.49 -10.09 10.15
CA HIS A 200 -14.90 -10.08 9.75
C HIS A 200 -15.74 -11.05 10.59
N LYS A 201 -15.24 -12.28 10.82
CA LYS A 201 -15.91 -13.24 11.71
C LYS A 201 -16.06 -12.70 13.13
N MET A 202 -15.05 -12.01 13.65
CA MET A 202 -15.09 -11.40 14.98
C MET A 202 -16.08 -10.24 15.06
N MET A 203 -16.20 -9.43 14.00
CA MET A 203 -17.20 -8.38 13.86
C MET A 203 -18.63 -8.95 13.83
N GLY A 204 -18.80 -10.20 13.36
CA GLY A 204 -20.10 -10.85 13.26
C GLY A 204 -20.97 -10.30 12.13
N ILE A 205 -20.33 -9.72 11.11
CA ILE A 205 -20.94 -9.34 9.85
C ILE A 205 -20.99 -10.56 8.93
N THR A 206 -22.12 -10.75 8.25
CA THR A 206 -22.28 -11.78 7.22
C THR A 206 -21.53 -11.39 5.94
N GLU A 207 -21.24 -12.34 5.06
CA GLU A 207 -20.65 -12.00 3.76
C GLU A 207 -21.58 -11.12 2.92
N GLU A 208 -22.90 -11.33 3.00
CA GLU A 208 -23.90 -10.49 2.32
C GLU A 208 -23.87 -9.04 2.83
N GLN A 209 -23.81 -8.83 4.16
CA GLN A 209 -23.66 -7.49 4.75
C GLN A 209 -22.37 -6.82 4.28
N LYS A 210 -21.27 -7.57 4.23
CA LYS A 210 -19.97 -7.05 3.77
C LYS A 210 -19.98 -6.68 2.28
N GLU A 211 -20.57 -7.52 1.44
CA GLU A 211 -20.73 -7.23 0.00
C GLU A 211 -21.57 -5.97 -0.18
N LEU A 212 -22.66 -5.83 0.58
CA LEU A 212 -23.51 -4.65 0.57
C LEU A 212 -22.77 -3.40 1.05
N MET A 213 -22.06 -3.45 2.19
CA MET A 213 -21.22 -2.34 2.68
C MET A 213 -20.18 -1.91 1.65
N THR A 214 -19.61 -2.85 0.89
CA THR A 214 -18.66 -2.54 -0.17
C THR A 214 -19.36 -1.89 -1.37
N ALA A 215 -20.53 -2.40 -1.75
CA ALA A 215 -21.31 -1.91 -2.87
C ALA A 215 -21.81 -0.48 -2.67
N ILE A 216 -22.29 -0.13 -1.47
CA ILE A 216 -22.81 1.22 -1.17
C ILE A 216 -21.71 2.30 -1.12
N ASN A 217 -20.43 1.91 -1.02
CA ASN A 217 -19.32 2.88 -1.11
C ASN A 217 -19.12 3.42 -2.54
N ASN A 218 -19.75 2.80 -3.55
CA ASN A 218 -19.82 3.31 -4.91
C ASN A 218 -21.18 4.04 -5.09
N PRO A 219 -21.22 5.36 -5.31
CA PRO A 219 -22.47 6.12 -5.38
C PRO A 219 -23.47 5.61 -6.43
N GLN A 220 -22.99 5.18 -7.60
CA GLN A 220 -23.85 4.63 -8.65
C GLN A 220 -24.49 3.30 -8.24
N THR A 221 -23.70 2.44 -7.59
CA THR A 221 -24.17 1.15 -7.08
C THR A 221 -25.11 1.34 -5.89
N ALA A 222 -24.82 2.29 -5.01
CA ALA A 222 -25.69 2.67 -3.90
C ALA A 222 -27.05 3.16 -4.39
N ALA A 223 -27.07 4.09 -5.36
CA ALA A 223 -28.30 4.60 -5.97
C ALA A 223 -29.12 3.46 -6.61
N LYS A 224 -28.45 2.57 -7.34
CA LYS A 224 -29.09 1.39 -7.95
C LYS A 224 -29.71 0.46 -6.90
N ILE A 225 -29.02 0.18 -5.79
CA ILE A 225 -29.55 -0.65 -4.70
C ILE A 225 -30.75 0.03 -4.04
N MET A 226 -30.69 1.34 -3.80
CA MET A 226 -31.81 2.10 -3.23
C MET A 226 -33.06 2.08 -4.14
N GLU A 227 -32.87 2.09 -5.46
CA GLU A 227 -33.97 2.05 -6.44
C GLU A 227 -34.53 0.64 -6.64
N GLU A 228 -33.67 -0.37 -6.81
CA GLU A 228 -34.07 -1.71 -7.23
C GLU A 228 -34.30 -2.69 -6.07
N SER A 229 -33.70 -2.46 -4.90
CA SER A 229 -33.74 -3.41 -3.77
C SER A 229 -33.52 -2.70 -2.42
N PRO A 230 -34.33 -1.69 -2.05
CA PRO A 230 -34.14 -0.92 -0.82
C PRO A 230 -34.18 -1.81 0.44
N GLU A 231 -34.92 -2.92 0.43
CA GLU A 231 -34.99 -3.88 1.54
C GLU A 231 -33.64 -4.54 1.86
N LYS A 232 -32.68 -4.55 0.92
CA LYS A 232 -31.32 -5.01 1.23
C LYS A 232 -30.64 -4.09 2.25
N LEU A 233 -30.99 -2.81 2.30
CA LEU A 233 -30.41 -1.87 3.26
C LEU A 233 -30.81 -2.19 4.70
N ASP A 234 -31.93 -2.88 4.93
CA ASP A 234 -32.34 -3.38 6.26
C ASP A 234 -31.30 -4.38 6.84
N LEU A 235 -30.49 -5.00 5.99
CA LEU A 235 -29.37 -5.84 6.44
C LEU A 235 -28.29 -5.02 7.15
N LEU A 236 -28.15 -3.73 6.82
CA LEU A 236 -27.18 -2.82 7.45
C LEU A 236 -27.67 -2.30 8.80
N ASP A 237 -28.98 -2.17 8.99
CA ASP A 237 -29.57 -1.74 10.27
C ASP A 237 -29.33 -2.76 11.39
N ASN A 238 -29.17 -4.03 11.02
CA ASN A 238 -28.85 -5.12 11.95
C ASN A 238 -27.35 -5.23 12.26
N ILE A 239 -26.51 -4.34 11.74
CA ILE A 239 -25.08 -4.32 12.03
C ILE A 239 -24.86 -3.79 13.45
N ASN A 240 -24.21 -4.61 14.27
CA ASN A 240 -23.76 -4.18 15.59
C ASN A 240 -22.47 -3.33 15.47
N TYR A 241 -22.64 -2.02 15.26
CA TYR A 241 -21.53 -1.06 15.13
C TYR A 241 -20.61 -1.04 16.36
N GLU A 242 -21.14 -1.19 17.58
CA GLU A 242 -20.32 -1.27 18.80
C GLU A 242 -19.36 -2.47 18.75
N LYS A 243 -19.85 -3.63 18.29
CA LYS A 243 -19.03 -4.83 18.11
C LYS A 243 -17.99 -4.66 17.00
N ILE A 244 -18.33 -3.97 15.90
CA ILE A 244 -17.36 -3.62 14.85
C ILE A 244 -16.25 -2.77 15.43
N THR A 245 -16.58 -1.67 16.12
CA THR A 245 -15.61 -0.75 16.74
C THR A 245 -14.72 -1.48 17.73
N LYS A 246 -15.29 -2.26 18.67
CA LYS A 246 -14.52 -3.06 19.63
C LYS A 246 -13.60 -4.08 18.95
N THR A 247 -14.04 -4.67 17.83
CA THR A 247 -13.22 -5.61 17.06
C THR A 247 -12.08 -4.89 16.36
N GLY A 248 -12.33 -3.72 15.76
CA GLY A 248 -11.31 -2.87 15.15
C GLY A 248 -10.25 -2.44 16.17
N GLU A 249 -10.68 -1.96 17.34
CA GLU A 249 -9.77 -1.62 18.45
C GLU A 249 -8.94 -2.83 18.90
N LYS A 250 -9.56 -3.99 19.02
CA LYS A 250 -8.87 -5.23 19.42
C LYS A 250 -7.82 -5.63 18.39
N ALA A 251 -8.13 -5.53 17.10
CA ALA A 251 -7.18 -5.80 16.02
C ALA A 251 -6.03 -4.79 16.01
N SER A 252 -6.34 -3.50 16.15
CA SER A 252 -5.33 -2.45 16.27
C SER A 252 -4.40 -2.67 17.46
N LYS A 253 -4.95 -2.92 18.67
CA LYS A 253 -4.17 -3.21 19.88
C LYS A 253 -3.32 -4.48 19.75
N ALA A 254 -3.82 -5.53 19.10
CA ALA A 254 -3.07 -6.75 18.88
C ALA A 254 -1.91 -6.52 17.90
N PHE A 255 -2.16 -5.78 16.82
CA PHE A 255 -1.12 -5.40 15.87
C PHE A 255 -0.06 -4.50 16.49
N GLN A 256 -0.47 -3.52 17.31
CA GLN A 256 0.44 -2.65 18.06
C GLN A 256 1.44 -3.47 18.87
N LYS A 257 0.93 -4.39 19.71
CA LYS A 257 1.79 -5.26 20.53
C LYS A 257 2.76 -6.08 19.68
N PHE A 258 2.31 -6.53 18.51
CA PHE A 258 3.17 -7.23 17.56
C PHE A 258 4.24 -6.30 16.99
N ALA A 259 3.88 -5.09 16.56
CA ALA A 259 4.80 -4.08 16.04
C ALA A 259 5.86 -3.71 17.09
N ASP A 260 5.45 -3.39 18.32
CA ASP A 260 6.34 -3.04 19.44
C ASP A 260 7.34 -4.16 19.71
N LYS A 261 6.87 -5.42 19.78
CA LYS A 261 7.72 -6.59 20.02
C LYS A 261 8.79 -6.80 18.95
N ASN A 262 8.56 -6.34 17.73
CA ASN A 262 9.50 -6.46 16.62
C ASN A 262 10.23 -5.15 16.32
N GLU A 263 10.05 -4.13 17.17
CA GLU A 263 10.61 -2.77 17.01
C GLU A 263 10.23 -2.15 15.65
N PHE A 264 9.04 -2.46 15.15
CA PHE A 264 8.49 -1.76 14.00
C PHE A 264 7.99 -0.39 14.42
N LYS A 265 8.13 0.56 13.52
CA LYS A 265 7.53 1.88 13.65
C LYS A 265 6.03 1.76 13.45
N ASN A 266 5.30 2.31 14.39
CA ASN A 266 3.86 2.29 14.35
C ASN A 266 3.34 3.60 13.76
N TYR A 267 3.45 3.75 12.44
CA TYR A 267 2.65 4.74 11.73
C TYR A 267 1.32 4.07 11.39
N PRO A 268 0.19 4.45 12.01
CA PRO A 268 -1.07 3.72 11.83
C PRO A 268 -1.50 3.63 10.37
N LEU A 269 -1.15 4.64 9.56
CA LEU A 269 -1.33 4.66 8.12
C LEU A 269 -0.08 5.25 7.47
N HIS A 270 0.22 4.85 6.23
CA HIS A 270 1.26 5.50 5.44
C HIS A 270 0.97 6.99 5.34
N SER A 271 -0.30 7.36 5.14
CA SER A 271 -0.77 8.76 4.99
C SER A 271 -0.48 9.67 6.18
N THR A 272 -0.23 9.12 7.37
CA THR A 272 0.09 9.89 8.58
C THR A 272 1.58 9.91 8.88
N SER A 273 2.39 9.19 8.11
CA SER A 273 3.83 9.09 8.33
C SER A 273 4.58 10.33 7.83
N PRO A 274 5.75 10.66 8.41
CA PRO A 274 6.62 11.71 7.86
C PRO A 274 7.06 11.39 6.42
N TYR A 275 7.14 10.11 6.04
CA TYR A 275 7.47 9.68 4.68
C TYR A 275 6.40 10.12 3.68
N TRP A 276 5.13 9.82 3.93
CA TRP A 276 4.03 10.28 3.07
C TRP A 276 3.94 11.80 3.02
N ARG A 277 3.97 12.49 4.18
CA ARG A 277 3.89 13.95 4.20
C ARG A 277 5.00 14.59 3.35
N SER A 278 6.21 14.03 3.40
CA SER A 278 7.31 14.48 2.53
C SER A 278 7.02 14.19 1.05
N GLU A 279 6.55 12.99 0.70
CA GLU A 279 6.16 12.62 -0.66
C GLU A 279 5.08 13.55 -1.22
N MET A 280 4.12 13.92 -0.37
CA MET A 280 3.00 14.80 -0.70
C MET A 280 3.40 16.24 -0.90
N LEU A 281 4.44 16.77 -0.24
CA LEU A 281 4.95 18.11 -0.60
C LEU A 281 5.32 18.22 -2.08
N ILE A 282 5.90 17.18 -2.67
CA ILE A 282 6.24 17.16 -4.10
C ILE A 282 4.97 17.05 -4.96
N GLU A 283 3.98 16.27 -4.52
CA GLU A 283 2.68 16.16 -5.21
C GLU A 283 1.89 17.46 -5.13
N ASP A 284 1.84 18.12 -3.97
CA ASP A 284 1.08 19.33 -3.73
C ASP A 284 1.61 20.49 -4.60
N ILE A 285 2.93 20.60 -4.80
CA ILE A 285 3.51 21.53 -5.78
C ILE A 285 2.95 21.29 -7.19
N LYS A 286 2.76 20.02 -7.58
CA LYS A 286 2.14 19.67 -8.87
C LYS A 286 0.64 19.99 -8.88
N ILE A 287 -0.08 19.74 -7.80
CA ILE A 287 -1.51 20.07 -7.71
C ILE A 287 -1.73 21.58 -7.93
N LEU A 288 -0.85 22.45 -7.39
CA LEU A 288 -0.90 23.89 -7.67
C LEU A 288 -0.92 24.19 -9.17
N LEU A 289 -0.14 23.46 -9.99
CA LEU A 289 -0.10 23.63 -11.45
C LEU A 289 -1.42 23.30 -12.15
N GLY A 290 -2.23 22.41 -11.58
CA GLY A 290 -3.56 22.09 -12.10
C GLY A 290 -4.51 23.27 -11.99
N HIS A 291 -4.31 24.14 -10.99
CA HIS A 291 -5.09 25.34 -10.75
C HIS A 291 -4.45 26.57 -11.41
N GLU A 292 -3.34 27.07 -10.88
CA GLU A 292 -2.57 28.22 -11.37
C GLU A 292 -1.08 28.04 -11.05
N ASN A 293 -0.19 28.44 -11.97
CA ASN A 293 1.25 28.39 -11.72
C ASN A 293 1.72 29.54 -10.80
N ASN A 294 1.12 29.63 -9.61
CA ASN A 294 1.35 30.67 -8.62
C ASN A 294 1.40 30.04 -7.22
N TRP A 295 2.25 30.62 -6.35
CA TRP A 295 2.36 30.22 -4.94
C TRP A 295 1.27 30.84 -4.06
N GLU A 296 0.65 31.92 -4.51
CA GLU A 296 -0.36 32.64 -3.75
C GLU A 296 -1.75 32.51 -4.38
N HIS A 297 -2.74 32.17 -3.56
CA HIS A 297 -4.13 32.02 -3.97
C HIS A 297 -5.04 32.82 -3.03
N THR A 298 -6.08 33.44 -3.59
CA THR A 298 -7.11 34.14 -2.80
C THR A 298 -8.29 33.20 -2.58
N MET A 299 -8.61 32.94 -1.32
CA MET A 299 -9.67 32.01 -0.92
C MET A 299 -11.05 32.64 -1.15
N LYS A 300 -12.03 31.82 -1.55
CA LYS A 300 -13.43 32.26 -1.67
C LYS A 300 -14.15 32.21 -0.33
N GLY A 301 -13.57 31.54 0.67
CA GLY A 301 -14.14 31.34 1.99
C GLY A 301 -14.80 29.97 2.06
N GLY A 302 -14.38 29.17 3.03
CA GLY A 302 -14.81 27.80 3.21
C GLY A 302 -14.85 27.39 4.68
N LEU A 303 -14.80 26.08 4.94
CA LEU A 303 -14.84 25.56 6.31
C LEU A 303 -13.62 26.00 7.14
N ILE A 304 -12.45 26.14 6.50
CA ILE A 304 -11.15 26.36 7.16
C ILE A 304 -10.41 27.61 6.66
N THR A 305 -11.02 28.39 5.77
CA THR A 305 -10.45 29.58 5.12
C THR A 305 -11.44 30.73 5.16
N SER A 306 -10.95 31.96 5.27
CA SER A 306 -11.78 33.17 5.21
C SER A 306 -11.88 33.71 3.77
N ALA A 307 -13.03 34.27 3.39
CA ALA A 307 -13.17 34.90 2.09
C ALA A 307 -12.19 36.08 1.94
N GLY A 308 -11.41 36.09 0.85
CA GLY A 308 -10.38 37.11 0.59
C GLY A 308 -9.05 36.84 1.30
N GLU A 309 -8.93 35.78 2.10
CA GLU A 309 -7.66 35.34 2.67
C GLU A 309 -6.68 34.98 1.55
N LYS A 310 -5.42 35.44 1.69
CA LYS A 310 -4.35 35.07 0.78
C LYS A 310 -3.49 33.99 1.41
N VAL A 311 -3.52 32.79 0.84
CA VAL A 311 -2.66 31.68 1.26
C VAL A 311 -1.40 31.69 0.41
N ASN A 312 -0.23 31.70 1.06
CA ASN A 312 1.07 31.57 0.42
C ASN A 312 1.61 30.14 0.62
N TYR A 313 1.36 29.27 -0.34
CA TYR A 313 1.75 27.86 -0.26
C TYR A 313 3.26 27.64 -0.18
N LYS A 314 4.07 28.57 -0.73
CA LYS A 314 5.52 28.50 -0.56
C LYS A 314 5.89 28.59 0.93
N LYS A 315 5.31 29.53 1.66
CA LYS A 315 5.51 29.66 3.10
C LYS A 315 4.96 28.43 3.84
N GLU A 316 3.74 28.01 3.54
CA GLU A 316 3.12 26.85 4.19
C GLU A 316 3.95 25.56 4.05
N PHE A 317 4.47 25.29 2.84
CA PHE A 317 5.32 24.11 2.61
C PHE A 317 6.66 24.21 3.35
N LEU A 318 7.26 25.40 3.42
CA LEU A 318 8.49 25.61 4.17
C LEU A 318 8.27 25.42 5.68
N ASP A 319 7.12 25.85 6.21
CA ASP A 319 6.77 25.69 7.62
C ASP A 319 6.49 24.23 8.00
N VAL A 320 6.02 23.41 7.04
CA VAL A 320 5.77 21.97 7.27
C VAL A 320 7.04 21.12 7.28
N ILE A 321 8.12 21.53 6.61
CA ILE A 321 9.37 20.75 6.55
C ILE A 321 9.95 20.47 7.95
N PRO A 322 10.11 21.47 8.86
CA PRO A 322 10.53 21.23 10.23
C PRO A 322 9.62 20.23 10.97
N ASP A 323 8.31 20.31 10.81
CA ASP A 323 7.34 19.42 11.46
C ASP A 323 7.51 17.96 10.99
N ILE A 324 7.73 17.76 9.68
CA ILE A 324 8.03 16.43 9.12
C ILE A 324 9.31 15.88 9.74
N LYS A 325 10.38 16.70 9.82
CA LYS A 325 11.65 16.29 10.40
C LYS A 325 11.52 15.95 11.88
N ALA A 326 10.77 16.74 12.65
CA ALA A 326 10.51 16.49 14.06
C ALA A 326 9.66 15.23 14.31
N SER A 327 8.89 14.80 13.30
CA SER A 327 8.08 13.58 13.35
C SER A 327 8.86 12.30 13.00
N LEU A 328 10.12 12.42 12.55
CA LEU A 328 11.00 11.28 12.34
C LEU A 328 11.51 10.76 13.69
N GLY A 329 11.60 9.43 13.82
CA GLY A 329 12.22 8.84 15.00
C GLY A 329 13.73 9.11 15.06
N GLU A 330 14.33 8.91 16.23
CA GLU A 330 15.78 9.01 16.39
C GLU A 330 16.52 8.10 15.40
N GLY A 331 17.52 8.66 14.71
CA GLY A 331 18.31 7.96 13.69
C GLY A 331 17.60 7.73 12.36
N GLU A 332 16.37 8.20 12.19
CA GLU A 332 15.65 8.06 10.93
C GLU A 332 15.99 9.16 9.92
N SER A 333 15.79 8.80 8.66
CA SER A 333 15.95 9.72 7.54
C SER A 333 14.90 9.41 6.49
N LEU A 334 14.48 10.47 5.80
CA LEU A 334 13.67 10.34 4.60
C LEU A 334 14.50 9.70 3.47
N THR A 335 13.80 9.25 2.44
CA THR A 335 14.44 8.58 1.30
C THR A 335 15.10 9.55 0.32
N TYR A 336 15.07 10.85 0.61
CA TYR A 336 15.71 11.93 -0.12
C TYR A 336 16.02 13.10 0.81
N ASP A 337 16.81 14.06 0.31
CA ASP A 337 17.21 15.26 1.05
C ASP A 337 16.06 16.29 1.08
N ILE A 338 15.34 16.36 2.21
CA ILE A 338 14.23 17.29 2.40
C ILE A 338 14.70 18.74 2.60
N ASP A 339 15.90 18.96 3.11
CA ASP A 339 16.44 20.32 3.26
C ASP A 339 16.71 20.92 1.89
N LYS A 340 17.22 20.11 0.96
CA LYS A 340 17.36 20.48 -0.45
C LYS A 340 16.02 20.73 -1.13
N LEU A 341 14.95 19.98 -0.79
CA LEU A 341 13.59 20.30 -1.25
C LEU A 341 13.15 21.69 -0.73
N GLY A 342 13.42 22.00 0.54
CA GLY A 342 13.14 23.31 1.11
C GLY A 342 13.87 24.45 0.38
N ILE A 343 15.14 24.26 0.04
CA ILE A 343 15.91 25.23 -0.76
C ILE A 343 15.25 25.43 -2.13
N ILE A 344 14.87 24.35 -2.82
CA ILE A 344 14.20 24.40 -4.12
C ILE A 344 12.88 25.20 -4.03
N ILE A 345 12.04 24.92 -3.03
CA ILE A 345 10.76 25.62 -2.82
C ILE A 345 10.99 27.11 -2.55
N LYS A 346 11.98 27.44 -1.72
CA LYS A 346 12.32 28.81 -1.37
C LYS A 346 12.76 29.62 -2.60
N GLU A 347 13.67 29.07 -3.39
CA GLU A 347 14.31 29.73 -4.53
C GLU A 347 13.44 29.77 -5.79
N ALA A 348 12.52 28.82 -5.97
CA ALA A 348 11.70 28.76 -7.17
C ALA A 348 10.70 29.92 -7.27
N GLU A 349 10.72 30.63 -8.41
CA GLU A 349 9.76 31.72 -8.67
C GLU A 349 8.32 31.19 -8.77
N THR A 350 8.13 30.03 -9.40
CA THR A 350 6.81 29.40 -9.59
C THR A 350 6.82 27.91 -9.19
N PRO A 351 5.65 27.30 -8.90
CA PRO A 351 5.56 25.86 -8.67
C PRO A 351 6.13 25.02 -9.82
N LYS A 352 6.01 25.48 -11.07
CA LYS A 352 6.55 24.80 -12.25
C LYS A 352 8.07 24.76 -12.23
N ASP A 353 8.69 25.85 -11.79
CA ASP A 353 10.15 25.91 -11.67
C ASP A 353 10.64 25.07 -10.50
N ALA A 354 9.89 25.02 -9.39
CA ALA A 354 10.18 24.10 -8.29
C ALA A 354 10.18 22.65 -8.78
N LEU A 355 9.16 22.18 -9.52
CA LEU A 355 9.15 20.80 -10.03
C LEU A 355 10.30 20.49 -10.98
N LYS A 356 10.64 21.40 -11.90
CA LYS A 356 11.82 21.22 -12.77
C LYS A 356 13.10 21.07 -11.94
N GLN A 357 13.22 21.84 -10.88
CA GLN A 357 14.36 21.76 -9.97
C GLN A 357 14.34 20.49 -9.12
N VAL A 358 13.19 20.02 -8.63
CA VAL A 358 13.03 18.71 -7.96
C VAL A 358 13.50 17.59 -8.88
N GLU A 359 13.04 17.56 -10.13
CA GLU A 359 13.46 16.57 -11.12
C GLU A 359 14.97 16.66 -11.40
N LYS A 360 15.50 17.86 -11.64
CA LYS A 360 16.91 18.06 -11.94
C LYS A 360 17.82 17.67 -10.78
N GLN A 361 17.50 18.16 -9.58
CA GLN A 361 18.39 18.18 -8.42
C GLN A 361 18.17 17.02 -7.44
N LEU A 362 16.93 16.51 -7.31
CA LEU A 362 16.59 15.38 -6.45
C LEU A 362 16.38 14.08 -7.24
N LYS A 363 16.26 14.16 -8.58
CA LYS A 363 15.92 13.01 -9.44
C LYS A 363 14.58 12.39 -9.07
N LEU A 364 13.64 13.24 -8.64
CA LEU A 364 12.30 12.83 -8.25
C LEU A 364 11.24 13.42 -9.18
N LYS A 365 10.18 12.66 -9.40
CA LYS A 365 8.91 13.08 -9.98
C LYS A 365 7.81 12.99 -8.92
N PRO A 366 6.76 13.81 -9.02
CA PRO A 366 5.53 13.59 -8.27
C PRO A 366 4.96 12.18 -8.49
N MET A 367 4.00 11.79 -7.66
CA MET A 367 3.29 10.52 -7.84
C MET A 367 2.34 10.59 -9.05
N LYS A 368 1.59 9.52 -9.28
CA LYS A 368 0.48 9.58 -10.25
C LYS A 368 -0.52 10.63 -9.74
N SER A 369 -1.05 11.49 -10.61
CA SER A 369 -1.75 12.70 -10.16
C SER A 369 -2.87 12.37 -9.19
N LEU A 370 -2.96 13.11 -8.09
CA LEU A 370 -4.21 13.21 -7.34
C LEU A 370 -5.38 13.57 -8.28
N GLU A 371 -5.12 14.33 -9.35
CA GLU A 371 -6.08 14.64 -10.43
C GLU A 371 -6.71 13.37 -11.06
N GLU A 372 -5.94 12.29 -11.23
CA GLU A 372 -6.48 11.03 -11.75
C GLU A 372 -7.37 10.34 -10.72
N CYS A 373 -7.09 10.52 -9.42
CA CYS A 373 -7.91 10.01 -8.33
C CYS A 373 -9.17 10.86 -8.11
N MET A 374 -9.12 12.16 -8.39
CA MET A 374 -10.24 13.09 -8.13
C MET A 374 -11.38 12.99 -9.15
N ALA A 375 -11.21 12.26 -10.26
CA ALA A 375 -12.21 11.68 -11.19
C ALA A 375 -13.37 12.57 -11.71
N SER A 376 -13.62 13.76 -11.19
CA SER A 376 -14.78 14.60 -11.54
C SER A 376 -14.56 15.41 -12.81
N GLY A 377 -13.32 15.53 -13.30
CA GLY A 377 -12.96 16.37 -14.44
C GLY A 377 -13.06 17.87 -14.16
N GLU A 378 -13.68 18.28 -13.06
CA GLU A 378 -13.75 19.65 -12.60
C GLU A 378 -12.49 20.01 -11.83
N LYS A 379 -11.94 21.19 -12.12
CA LYS A 379 -10.81 21.72 -11.36
C LYS A 379 -11.32 22.16 -9.99
N PRO A 380 -10.70 21.71 -8.88
CA PRO A 380 -11.07 22.20 -7.56
C PRO A 380 -10.88 23.72 -7.50
N GLY A 381 -11.77 24.43 -6.81
CA GLY A 381 -11.55 25.82 -6.49
C GLY A 381 -10.45 25.99 -5.44
N PRO A 382 -10.08 27.24 -5.09
CA PRO A 382 -9.02 27.52 -4.14
C PRO A 382 -9.23 26.88 -2.76
N ASP A 383 -10.47 26.87 -2.26
CA ASP A 383 -10.81 26.33 -0.94
C ASP A 383 -10.77 24.79 -0.93
N GLU A 384 -11.25 24.12 -1.99
CA GLU A 384 -11.11 22.66 -2.13
C GLU A 384 -9.65 22.25 -2.31
N LEU A 385 -8.88 23.04 -3.06
CA LEU A 385 -7.43 22.85 -3.22
C LEU A 385 -6.71 22.96 -1.87
N TYR A 386 -7.01 24.00 -1.09
CA TYR A 386 -6.45 24.17 0.25
C TYR A 386 -6.78 22.99 1.16
N MET A 387 -8.05 22.56 1.20
CA MET A 387 -8.48 21.42 2.00
C MET A 387 -7.79 20.11 1.57
N ALA A 388 -7.62 19.90 0.27
CA ALA A 388 -6.91 18.72 -0.25
C ALA A 388 -5.44 18.72 0.20
N ILE A 389 -4.72 19.82 -0.02
CA ILE A 389 -3.32 19.98 0.42
C ILE A 389 -3.22 19.79 1.93
N ASP A 390 -4.08 20.46 2.70
CA ASP A 390 -4.08 20.39 4.16
C ASP A 390 -4.30 18.98 4.70
N THR A 391 -5.22 18.22 4.10
CA THR A 391 -5.47 16.83 4.46
C THR A 391 -4.22 15.95 4.31
N PHE A 392 -3.34 16.26 3.34
CA PHE A 392 -2.18 15.42 3.02
C PHE A 392 -0.89 15.86 3.70
N THR A 393 -0.64 17.16 3.82
CA THR A 393 0.61 17.70 4.36
C THR A 393 0.47 18.31 5.75
N GLY A 394 -0.74 18.70 6.14
CA GLY A 394 -1.04 19.34 7.42
C GLY A 394 -0.45 20.73 7.51
N ILE A 395 -0.96 21.65 6.70
CA ILE A 395 -0.52 23.05 6.69
C ILE A 395 -1.26 23.86 7.76
N SER A 396 -2.53 23.51 8.04
CA SER A 396 -3.37 24.15 9.05
C SER A 396 -3.02 23.70 10.47
N PRO A 397 -3.30 24.54 11.49
CA PRO A 397 -3.12 24.15 12.90
C PRO A 397 -3.91 22.88 13.27
N VAL A 398 -5.13 22.72 12.75
CA VAL A 398 -5.99 21.57 13.04
C VAL A 398 -5.34 20.25 12.59
N GLN A 399 -4.81 20.22 11.35
CA GLN A 399 -4.15 19.03 10.84
C GLN A 399 -2.80 18.80 11.53
N LYS A 400 -2.05 19.85 11.85
CA LYS A 400 -0.82 19.74 12.65
C LYS A 400 -1.08 19.11 14.01
N ASP A 401 -2.14 19.53 14.70
CA ASP A 401 -2.56 18.94 15.97
C ASP A 401 -2.99 17.49 15.80
N MET A 402 -3.70 17.15 14.72
CA MET A 402 -4.08 15.78 14.40
C MET A 402 -2.85 14.88 14.19
N PHE A 403 -1.89 15.31 13.36
CA PHE A 403 -0.63 14.57 13.15
C PHE A 403 0.19 14.47 14.44
N SER A 404 0.24 15.53 15.24
CA SER A 404 0.91 15.54 16.54
C SER A 404 0.27 14.54 17.50
N TYR A 405 -1.06 14.48 17.57
CA TYR A 405 -1.79 13.51 18.38
C TYR A 405 -1.53 12.08 17.92
N ILE A 406 -1.61 11.83 16.61
CA ILE A 406 -1.32 10.52 16.02
C ILE A 406 0.11 10.08 16.35
N ASN A 407 1.08 10.99 16.27
CA ASN A 407 2.49 10.69 16.58
C ASN A 407 2.75 10.52 18.08
N LYS A 408 2.08 11.28 18.95
CA LYS A 408 2.21 11.16 20.41
C LYS A 408 1.58 9.90 20.96
N SER A 409 0.50 9.42 20.35
CA SER A 409 -0.16 8.16 20.75
C SER A 409 0.70 6.90 20.50
N GLN A 410 1.91 7.05 19.97
CA GLN A 410 2.86 5.99 19.60
C GLN A 410 3.99 5.79 20.63
N PHE A 411 4.14 6.70 21.59
CA PHE A 411 5.12 6.64 22.68
C PHE A 411 4.41 6.59 24.03
#